data_AF-A0A849GZH1-F1
#
_entry.id   AF-A0A849GZH1-F1
#
_cell.length_a   1.000
_cell.length_b   1.000
_cell.length_c   1.000
_cell.angle_alpha   90.00
_cell.angle_beta   90.00
_cell.angle_gamma   90.00
#
_symmetry.space_group_name_H-M   'P 1'
#
loop_
_entity.id
_entity.type
_entity.pdbx_description
1 polymer ?
#
loop_
_entity_poly.entity_id
_entity_poly.type
_entity_poly.pdbx_seq_one_letter_code
_entity_poly.pdbx_strand_id
1 'polypeptide(L)'
;MYFRAMSIYPPALINITLAFVALGLYIVGSRRFYLDRHPFLVFLLTAVLVDGVTAVLASFGITPTTQLPYSDFVPWQSKLFLTHIVMASFGFFGFIAVMGILLVKGTRLPYPKLRVFQYKVLLPIWIVGEGIALTNSLVKILFRIRIYDYI
;
A
#
# COMPACT_ATOMS: atom_id res chain seq x y z
N MET A 1 14.15 29.99 20.61
CA MET A 1 14.14 28.82 19.71
C MET A 1 13.15 27.81 20.29
N TYR A 2 11.88 27.89 19.91
CA TYR A 2 10.85 27.02 20.47
C TYR A 2 10.91 25.66 19.77
N PHE A 3 11.42 24.64 20.48
CA PHE A 3 11.09 23.24 20.18
C PHE A 3 9.59 23.08 20.43
N ARG A 4 8.76 23.33 19.39
CA ARG A 4 7.37 22.87 19.42
C ARG A 4 7.43 21.35 19.57
N ALA A 5 6.93 20.88 20.70
CA ALA A 5 6.75 19.46 20.97
C ALA A 5 6.21 18.76 19.72
N MET A 6 6.80 17.61 19.41
CA MET A 6 6.36 16.68 18.38
C MET A 6 4.87 16.40 18.57
N SER A 7 4.00 17.16 17.90
CA SER A 7 2.62 16.76 17.70
C SER A 7 2.65 15.64 16.68
N ILE A 8 3.01 14.45 17.15
CA ILE A 8 2.75 13.18 16.49
C ILE A 8 1.23 13.11 16.45
N TYR A 9 0.63 13.48 15.32
CA TYR A 9 -0.82 13.39 15.16
C TYR A 9 -1.19 11.91 15.27
N PRO A 10 -1.83 11.46 16.38
CA PRO A 10 -2.13 10.05 16.60
C PRO A 10 -2.88 9.40 15.42
N PRO A 11 -3.79 10.12 14.74
CA PRO A 11 -4.49 9.57 13.59
C PRO A 11 -3.63 9.28 12.34
N ALA A 12 -2.52 9.99 12.12
CA ALA A 12 -1.63 9.73 10.98
C ALA A 12 -0.84 8.42 11.14
N LEU A 13 -0.58 8.03 12.39
CA LEU A 13 0.05 6.74 12.71
C LEU A 13 -0.87 5.56 12.43
N ILE A 14 -2.19 5.74 12.51
CA ILE A 14 -3.17 4.69 12.21
C ILE A 14 -3.04 4.28 10.73
N ASN A 15 -3.03 5.25 9.81
CA ASN A 15 -2.88 4.96 8.38
C ASN A 15 -1.55 4.26 8.07
N ILE A 16 -0.45 4.68 8.70
CA ILE A 16 0.85 4.02 8.53
C ILE A 16 0.82 2.59 9.09
N THR A 17 0.19 2.39 10.25
CA THR A 17 0.06 1.07 10.85
C THR A 17 -0.78 0.15 9.98
N LEU A 18 -1.90 0.65 9.46
CA LEU A 18 -2.77 -0.09 8.53
C LEU A 18 -2.02 -0.47 7.24
N ALA A 19 -1.22 0.45 6.69
CA ALA A 19 -0.37 0.17 5.52
C ALA A 19 0.68 -0.92 5.80
N PHE A 20 1.33 -0.90 6.98
CA PHE A 20 2.24 -1.99 7.39
C PHE A 20 1.51 -3.33 7.53
N VAL A 21 0.32 -3.33 8.13
CA VAL A 21 -0.51 -4.53 8.28
C VAL A 21 -0.92 -5.07 6.91
N ALA A 22 -1.41 -4.21 6.01
CA ALA A 22 -1.80 -4.59 4.65
C ALA A 22 -0.61 -5.16 3.88
N LEU A 23 0.55 -4.50 3.92
CA LEU A 23 1.79 -4.99 3.30
C LEU A 23 2.18 -6.38 3.83
N GLY A 24 2.13 -6.57 5.16
CA GLY A 24 2.38 -7.86 5.79
C GLY A 24 1.41 -8.94 5.33
N LEU A 25 0.11 -8.63 5.24
CA LEU A 25 -0.92 -9.54 4.74
C LEU A 25 -0.69 -9.88 3.26
N TYR A 26 -0.31 -8.93 2.41
CA TYR A 26 0.06 -9.18 1.03
C TYR A 26 1.24 -10.13 0.94
N ILE A 27 2.32 -9.89 1.69
CA ILE A 27 3.50 -10.75 1.67
C ILE A 27 3.12 -12.18 2.10
N VAL A 28 2.39 -12.33 3.20
CA VAL A 28 1.97 -13.64 3.73
C VAL A 28 1.02 -14.33 2.74
N GLY A 29 -0.02 -13.65 2.28
CA GLY A 29 -1.00 -14.19 1.33
C GLY A 29 -0.36 -14.61 0.01
N SER A 30 0.53 -13.78 -0.53
CA SER A 30 1.27 -14.07 -1.76
C SER A 30 2.19 -15.27 -1.60
N ARG A 31 2.96 -15.33 -0.51
CA ARG A 31 3.85 -16.47 -0.23
C ARG A 31 3.06 -17.77 -0.08
N ARG A 32 1.92 -17.71 0.61
CA ARG A 32 1.03 -18.86 0.76
C ARG A 32 0.42 -19.28 -0.59
N PHE A 33 -0.03 -18.34 -1.41
CA PHE A 33 -0.55 -18.64 -2.75
C PHE A 33 0.51 -19.27 -3.64
N TYR A 34 1.74 -18.75 -3.60
CA TYR A 34 2.88 -19.31 -4.32
C TYR A 34 3.17 -20.77 -3.94
N LEU A 35 3.11 -21.08 -2.65
CA LEU A 35 3.36 -22.42 -2.10
C LEU A 35 2.11 -23.34 -2.07
N ASP A 36 0.98 -22.91 -2.63
CA ASP A 36 -0.30 -23.62 -2.59
C ASP A 36 -0.83 -23.93 -1.18
N ARG A 37 -0.62 -23.02 -0.23
CA ARG A 37 -0.99 -23.21 1.18
C ARG A 37 -2.25 -22.43 1.56
N HIS A 38 -3.37 -23.13 1.64
CA HIS A 38 -4.61 -22.55 2.17
C HIS A 38 -4.50 -22.20 3.66
N PRO A 39 -5.21 -21.16 4.16
CA PRO A 39 -6.11 -20.27 3.43
C PRO A 39 -5.38 -19.00 2.93
N PHE A 40 -4.80 -19.00 1.72
CA PHE A 40 -4.12 -17.80 1.18
C PHE A 40 -5.09 -16.67 0.80
N LEU A 41 -6.29 -17.01 0.32
CA LEU A 41 -7.26 -16.03 -0.18
C LEU A 41 -7.76 -15.11 0.94
N VAL A 42 -7.88 -15.62 2.18
CA VAL A 42 -8.27 -14.80 3.33
C VAL A 42 -7.27 -13.67 3.55
N PHE A 43 -5.97 -13.96 3.55
CA PHE A 43 -4.93 -12.94 3.69
C PHE A 43 -4.98 -11.90 2.56
N LEU A 44 -5.11 -12.35 1.30
CA LEU A 44 -5.16 -11.44 0.16
C LEU A 44 -6.42 -10.56 0.17
N LEU A 45 -7.58 -11.15 0.51
CA LEU A 45 -8.84 -10.42 0.64
C LEU A 45 -8.77 -9.39 1.76
N THR A 46 -8.28 -9.78 2.94
CA THR A 46 -8.11 -8.84 4.05
C THR A 46 -7.14 -7.71 3.69
N ALA A 47 -6.03 -8.02 3.00
CA ALA A 47 -5.09 -6.99 2.55
C ALA A 47 -5.76 -5.98 1.61
N VAL A 48 -6.42 -6.46 0.53
CA VAL A 48 -7.12 -5.62 -0.43
C VAL A 48 -8.22 -4.79 0.23
N LEU A 49 -8.97 -5.36 1.18
CA LEU A 49 -10.01 -4.64 1.90
C LEU A 49 -9.44 -3.55 2.81
N VAL A 50 -8.36 -3.84 3.56
CA VAL A 50 -7.70 -2.86 4.42
C VAL A 50 -7.21 -1.68 3.58
N ASP A 51 -6.55 -1.92 2.46
CA ASP A 51 -6.06 -0.84 1.60
C ASP A 51 -7.17 -0.09 0.87
N GLY A 52 -8.15 -0.81 0.33
CA GLY A 52 -9.31 -0.20 -0.33
C GLY A 52 -10.06 0.73 0.63
N VAL A 53 -10.35 0.26 1.85
CA VAL A 53 -10.99 1.08 2.88
C VAL A 53 -10.11 2.25 3.27
N THR A 54 -8.81 2.03 3.50
CA THR A 54 -7.89 3.11 3.90
C THR A 54 -7.78 4.19 2.82
N ALA A 55 -7.67 3.79 1.55
CA ALA A 55 -7.61 4.70 0.40
C ALA A 55 -8.91 5.50 0.22
N VAL A 56 -10.07 4.84 0.36
CA VAL A 56 -11.38 5.49 0.30
C VAL A 56 -11.54 6.49 1.45
N LEU A 57 -11.27 6.08 2.69
CA LEU A 57 -11.37 6.96 3.85
C LEU A 57 -10.42 8.16 3.76
N ALA A 58 -9.22 7.96 3.23
CA ALA A 58 -8.26 9.04 3.01
C ALA A 58 -8.73 10.01 1.92
N SER A 59 -9.36 9.48 0.86
CA SER A 59 -9.90 10.27 -0.26
C SER A 59 -11.10 11.14 0.14
N PHE A 60 -11.93 10.68 1.08
CA PHE A 60 -13.02 11.48 1.67
C PHE A 60 -12.55 12.40 2.81
N GLY A 61 -11.25 12.43 3.12
CA GLY A 61 -10.71 13.24 4.23
C GLY A 61 -11.18 12.79 5.62
N ILE A 62 -11.76 11.58 5.72
CA ILE A 62 -12.27 11.01 6.97
C ILE A 62 -11.10 10.53 7.83
N THR A 63 -10.12 9.87 7.22
CA THR A 63 -8.85 9.57 7.88
C THR A 63 -7.83 10.67 7.59
N PRO A 64 -7.22 11.26 8.63
CA PRO A 64 -6.25 12.32 8.43
C PRO A 64 -5.01 11.78 7.74
N THR A 65 -4.67 12.44 6.65
CA THR A 65 -3.44 12.18 5.90
C THR A 65 -2.30 12.97 6.53
N THR A 66 -1.06 12.49 6.40
CA THR A 66 0.13 13.28 6.75
C THR A 66 0.26 14.44 5.77
N GLN A 67 -0.49 15.52 6.01
CA GLN A 67 -0.37 16.78 5.30
C GLN A 67 0.66 17.65 6.03
N LEU A 68 1.54 18.27 5.26
CA LEU A 68 2.39 19.34 5.79
C LEU A 68 1.63 20.65 5.57
N PRO A 69 1.75 21.63 6.49
CA PRO A 69 1.26 22.96 6.20
C PRO A 69 1.91 23.44 4.89
N TYR A 70 1.10 23.96 3.97
CA TYR A 70 1.49 24.42 2.63
C TYR A 70 1.77 23.34 1.56
N SER A 71 1.44 22.06 1.82
CA SER A 71 1.54 21.00 0.80
C SER A 71 0.25 20.79 0.00
N ASP A 72 -0.46 21.87 -0.33
CA ASP A 72 -1.82 21.82 -0.88
C ASP A 72 -1.88 21.29 -2.32
N PHE A 73 -0.73 21.25 -3.00
CA PHE A 73 -0.62 20.75 -4.37
C PHE A 73 -0.07 19.32 -4.41
N VAL A 74 -0.72 18.50 -5.24
CA VAL A 74 -0.26 17.16 -5.59
C VAL A 74 1.05 17.26 -6.39
N PRO A 75 2.13 16.56 -6.01
CA PRO A 75 3.45 16.72 -6.61
C PRO A 75 3.55 15.97 -7.96
N TRP A 76 2.75 16.37 -8.95
CA TRP A 76 2.70 15.71 -10.27
C TRP A 76 4.01 15.75 -11.05
N GLN A 77 4.90 16.69 -10.72
CA GLN A 77 6.23 16.79 -11.35
C GLN A 77 7.27 15.87 -10.70
N SER A 78 6.97 15.29 -9.53
CA SER A 78 7.88 14.41 -8.81
C SER A 78 7.96 13.05 -9.49
N LYS A 79 9.15 12.65 -9.91
CA LYS A 79 9.36 11.32 -10.51
C LYS A 79 9.08 10.23 -9.49
N LEU A 80 9.42 10.48 -8.22
CA LEU A 80 9.19 9.54 -7.13
C LEU A 80 7.69 9.35 -6.86
N PHE A 81 6.92 10.44 -6.85
CA PHE A 81 5.47 10.38 -6.69
C PHE A 81 4.79 9.65 -7.84
N LEU A 82 5.17 9.96 -9.08
CA LEU A 82 4.65 9.25 -10.27
C LEU A 82 4.99 7.76 -10.22
N THR A 83 6.22 7.41 -9.84
CA THR A 83 6.64 6.01 -9.65
C THR A 83 5.76 5.30 -8.61
N HIS A 84 5.53 5.95 -7.46
CA HIS A 84 4.62 5.43 -6.45
C HIS A 84 3.22 5.18 -7.01
N ILE A 85 2.59 6.18 -7.64
CA ILE A 85 1.22 6.03 -8.18
C ILE A 85 1.16 4.88 -9.16
N VAL A 86 2.08 4.81 -10.13
CA VAL A 86 2.07 3.78 -11.17
C VAL A 86 2.26 2.38 -10.56
N MET A 87 3.28 2.21 -9.70
CA MET A 87 3.59 0.91 -9.10
C MET A 87 2.51 0.46 -8.13
N ALA A 88 2.03 1.35 -7.26
CA ALA A 88 0.96 1.03 -6.32
C ALA A 88 -0.34 0.70 -7.09
N SER A 89 -0.75 1.52 -8.05
CA SER A 89 -1.98 1.25 -8.82
C SER A 89 -1.89 -0.08 -9.56
N PHE A 90 -0.77 -0.35 -10.24
CA PHE A 90 -0.58 -1.62 -10.95
C PHE A 90 -0.59 -2.82 -10.00
N GLY A 91 0.08 -2.70 -8.86
CA GLY A 91 0.07 -3.71 -7.81
C GLY A 91 -1.34 -3.98 -7.28
N PHE A 92 -2.05 -2.95 -6.84
CA PHE A 92 -3.39 -3.06 -6.23
C PHE A 92 -4.40 -3.66 -7.20
N PHE A 93 -4.51 -3.09 -8.41
CA PHE A 93 -5.45 -3.59 -9.41
C PHE A 93 -5.08 -4.99 -9.92
N GLY A 94 -3.79 -5.31 -10.02
CA GLY A 94 -3.36 -6.67 -10.33
C GLY A 94 -3.75 -7.65 -9.23
N PHE A 95 -3.71 -7.25 -7.95
CA PHE A 95 -4.13 -8.11 -6.84
C PHE A 95 -5.64 -8.33 -6.84
N ILE A 96 -6.41 -7.28 -7.13
CA ILE A 96 -7.86 -7.38 -7.34
C ILE A 96 -8.17 -8.34 -8.50
N ALA A 97 -7.47 -8.23 -9.63
CA ALA A 97 -7.67 -9.11 -10.77
C ALA A 97 -7.37 -10.58 -10.43
N VAL A 98 -6.24 -10.86 -9.75
CA VAL A 98 -5.89 -12.20 -9.27
C VAL A 98 -6.97 -12.73 -8.33
N MET A 99 -7.43 -11.92 -7.38
CA MET A 99 -8.53 -12.29 -6.49
C MET A 99 -9.83 -12.58 -7.25
N GLY A 100 -10.20 -11.75 -8.22
CA GLY A 100 -11.40 -11.95 -9.04
C GLY A 100 -11.35 -13.30 -9.78
N ILE A 101 -10.20 -13.64 -10.37
CA ILE A 101 -10.00 -14.94 -11.01
C ILE A 101 -10.21 -16.08 -9.99
N LEU A 102 -9.63 -15.97 -8.80
CA LEU A 102 -9.71 -17.00 -7.76
C LEU A 102 -11.11 -17.14 -7.14
N LEU A 103 -11.87 -16.04 -7.05
CA LEU A 103 -13.24 -16.03 -6.57
C LEU A 103 -14.20 -16.66 -7.60
N VAL A 104 -14.00 -16.36 -8.90
CA VAL A 104 -14.87 -16.89 -9.98
C VAL A 104 -14.55 -18.35 -10.29
N LYS A 105 -13.27 -18.70 -10.43
CA LYS A 105 -12.84 -20.04 -10.86
C LYS A 105 -12.56 -20.99 -9.69
N GLY A 106 -12.54 -20.49 -8.46
CA GLY A 106 -12.23 -21.25 -7.26
C GLY A 106 -10.74 -21.29 -6.93
N THR A 107 -10.42 -21.63 -5.68
CA THR A 107 -9.04 -21.56 -5.17
C THR A 107 -8.25 -22.87 -5.29
N ARG A 108 -8.91 -23.99 -5.62
CA ARG A 108 -8.32 -25.33 -5.65
C ARG A 108 -7.77 -25.74 -7.02
N LEU A 109 -7.97 -24.93 -8.05
CA LEU A 109 -7.43 -25.21 -9.37
C LEU A 109 -5.92 -24.94 -9.44
N PRO A 110 -5.17 -25.66 -10.29
CA PRO A 110 -3.75 -25.43 -10.47
C PRO A 110 -3.52 -24.13 -11.24
N TYR A 111 -2.94 -23.12 -10.58
CA TYR A 111 -2.59 -21.84 -11.20
C TYR A 111 -1.08 -21.56 -11.25
N PRO A 112 -0.24 -22.45 -11.84
CA PRO A 112 1.21 -22.34 -11.73
C PRO A 112 1.74 -21.00 -12.26
N LYS A 113 1.26 -20.55 -13.43
CA LYS A 113 1.68 -19.27 -14.02
C LYS A 113 1.20 -18.07 -13.20
N LEU A 114 -0.05 -18.10 -12.73
CA LEU A 114 -0.63 -17.00 -11.94
C LEU A 114 0.08 -16.85 -10.60
N ARG A 115 0.39 -17.96 -9.92
CA ARG A 115 1.14 -17.98 -8.65
C ARG A 115 2.53 -17.38 -8.81
N VAL A 116 3.25 -17.79 -9.85
CA VAL A 116 4.58 -17.25 -10.15
C VAL A 116 4.50 -15.77 -10.49
N PHE A 117 3.58 -15.38 -11.37
CA PHE A 117 3.40 -13.98 -11.77
C PHE A 117 3.05 -13.08 -10.58
N GLN A 118 2.05 -13.49 -9.79
CA GLN A 118 1.61 -12.79 -8.60
C GLN A 118 2.78 -12.62 -7.61
N TYR A 119 3.53 -13.68 -7.31
CA TYR A 119 4.58 -13.64 -6.31
C TYR A 119 5.87 -12.93 -6.79
N LYS A 120 6.28 -13.15 -8.05
CA LYS A 120 7.57 -12.66 -8.56
C LYS A 120 7.50 -11.32 -9.28
N VAL A 121 6.30 -10.88 -9.67
CA VAL A 121 6.13 -9.62 -10.42
C VAL A 121 5.22 -8.68 -9.63
N LEU A 122 4.00 -9.12 -9.34
CA LEU A 122 2.99 -8.24 -8.76
C LEU A 122 3.33 -7.83 -7.32
N LEU A 123 3.74 -8.78 -6.48
CA LEU A 123 4.12 -8.49 -5.09
C LEU A 123 5.32 -7.51 -5.01
N PRO A 124 6.44 -7.72 -5.73
CA PRO A 124 7.53 -6.74 -5.75
C PRO A 124 7.12 -5.35 -6.22
N ILE A 125 6.30 -5.25 -7.27
CA ILE A 125 5.76 -3.96 -7.75
C ILE A 125 4.98 -3.26 -6.63
N TRP A 126 4.11 -4.00 -5.96
CA TRP A 126 3.34 -3.50 -4.82
C TRP A 126 4.22 -3.05 -3.66
N ILE A 127 5.23 -3.86 -3.26
CA ILE A 127 6.17 -3.52 -2.19
C ILE A 127 6.92 -2.22 -2.51
N VAL A 128 7.33 -2.00 -3.77
CA VAL A 128 8.02 -0.77 -4.17
C VAL A 128 7.06 0.43 -4.09
N GLY A 129 5.86 0.30 -4.68
CA GLY A 129 4.85 1.36 -4.64
C GLY A 129 4.51 1.76 -3.20
N GLU A 130 4.15 0.78 -2.37
CA GLU A 130 3.76 1.01 -0.98
C GLU A 130 4.96 1.45 -0.12
N GLY A 131 6.14 0.91 -0.37
CA GLY A 131 7.37 1.29 0.32
C GLY A 131 7.72 2.77 0.14
N ILE A 132 7.50 3.33 -1.06
CA ILE A 132 7.69 4.77 -1.31
C ILE A 132 6.70 5.60 -0.47
N ALA A 133 5.42 5.23 -0.45
CA ALA A 133 4.41 5.93 0.33
C ALA A 133 4.64 5.85 1.85
N LEU A 134 4.98 4.68 2.36
CA LEU A 134 5.35 4.47 3.76
C LEU A 134 6.58 5.30 4.13
N THR A 135 7.62 5.28 3.32
CA THR A 135 8.84 6.07 3.55
C THR A 135 8.52 7.56 3.58
N ASN A 136 7.76 8.06 2.60
CA ASN A 136 7.33 9.46 2.58
C ASN A 136 6.51 9.82 3.83
N SER A 137 5.59 8.95 4.25
CA SER A 137 4.74 9.20 5.42
C SER A 137 5.55 9.22 6.72
N LEU A 138 6.50 8.29 6.88
CA LEU A 138 7.41 8.28 8.03
C LEU A 138 8.31 9.52 8.05
N VAL A 139 8.89 9.90 6.91
CA VAL A 139 9.74 11.10 6.81
C VAL A 139 8.94 12.36 7.11
N LYS A 140 7.69 12.45 6.64
CA LYS A 140 6.79 13.55 6.97
C LYS A 140 6.51 13.67 8.45
N ILE A 141 6.32 12.55 9.16
CA ILE A 141 6.07 12.54 10.60
C ILE A 141 7.33 12.93 11.38
N LEU A 142 8.47 12.30 11.05
CA LEU A 142 9.71 12.44 11.80
C LEU A 142 10.42 13.78 11.53
N PHE A 143 10.44 14.21 10.28
CA PHE A 143 11.26 15.34 9.83
C PHE A 143 10.44 16.52 9.30
N ARG A 144 9.11 16.39 9.16
CA ARG A 144 8.23 17.40 8.54
C ARG A 144 8.61 17.72 7.09
N ILE A 145 9.15 16.73 6.37
CA ILE A 145 9.60 16.84 4.98
C ILE A 145 8.77 15.91 4.10
N ARG A 146 8.36 16.37 2.92
CA ARG A 146 7.74 15.53 1.87
C ARG A 146 8.81 15.17 0.86
N ILE A 147 9.20 13.89 0.79
CA ILE A 147 10.32 13.46 -0.07
C ILE A 147 10.05 13.67 -1.57
N TYR A 148 8.77 13.72 -1.95
CA TYR A 148 8.36 14.00 -3.33
C TYR A 148 8.79 15.38 -3.83
N ASP A 149 9.05 16.35 -2.94
CA ASP A 149 9.46 17.69 -3.36
C ASP A 149 10.92 17.77 -3.80
N TYR A 150 11.70 16.69 -3.60
CA TYR A 150 13.13 16.65 -3.86
C TYR A 150 13.52 15.72 -5.01
N ILE A 151 12.60 14.88 -5.49
CA ILE A 151 12.84 13.82 -6.51
C ILE A 151 11.65 13.73 -7.45
#